data_AF-A0A558B8A9-F1
#
_entry.id   AF-A0A558B8A9-F1
#
_cell.length_a   1.000
_cell.length_b   1.000
_cell.length_c   1.000
_cell.angle_alpha   90.00
_cell.angle_beta   90.00
_cell.angle_gamma   90.00
#
_symmetry.space_group_name_H-M   'P 1'
#
loop_
_entity.id
_entity.type
_entity.pdbx_description
1 polymer ?
#
loop_
_entity_poly.entity_id
_entity_poly.type
_entity_poly.pdbx_seq_one_letter_code
_entity_poly.pdbx_strand_id
1 'polypeptide(L)'
;AHEAMALYARSVRPDAPWCPDNVEFIRRINDLADRDEVFRIVADATYLVIGLGDVYLGAPVALPIDPRHRLVTTKYDPARTWTPQNAVGIGGVYLCVYGMEGPGGYQLVGRTVPVWRHVPGSAERPWLLRQFDRLRFSPVTAEELADLRAGIRSGRSTLHTRPATFSLSEVDELETRHGEEIGRFRSSRQAAFDAERERWHR
;
A
#
# COMPACT_ATOMS: atom_id res chain seq x y z
N ALA A 1 11.70 -3.70 -3.56
CA ALA A 1 11.39 -2.78 -2.44
C ALA A 1 12.66 -2.51 -1.63
N HIS A 2 13.34 -3.54 -1.12
CA HIS A 2 14.58 -3.38 -0.34
C HIS A 2 15.66 -2.57 -1.05
N GLU A 3 15.86 -2.76 -2.36
CA GLU A 3 16.82 -1.97 -3.14
C GLU A 3 16.54 -0.46 -3.11
N ALA A 4 15.27 -0.06 -3.24
CA ALA A 4 14.89 1.36 -3.19
C ALA A 4 15.10 1.96 -1.80
N MET A 5 14.84 1.19 -0.75
CA MET A 5 15.11 1.61 0.63
C MET A 5 16.63 1.77 0.85
N ALA A 6 17.42 0.79 0.41
CA ALA A 6 18.88 0.82 0.54
C ALA A 6 19.51 1.97 -0.25
N LEU A 7 19.04 2.23 -1.47
CA LEU A 7 19.48 3.38 -2.27
C LEU A 7 19.15 4.70 -1.58
N TYR A 8 17.93 4.83 -1.05
CA TYR A 8 17.52 6.03 -0.31
C TYR A 8 18.39 6.28 0.93
N ALA A 9 18.62 5.25 1.74
CA ALA A 9 19.45 5.37 2.93
C ALA A 9 20.89 5.77 2.57
N ARG A 10 21.47 5.20 1.50
CA ARG A 10 22.84 5.54 1.07
C ARG A 10 22.97 6.93 0.46
N SER A 11 21.97 7.38 -0.30
CA SER A 11 22.14 8.51 -1.22
C SER A 11 21.29 9.74 -0.87
N VAL A 12 20.33 9.63 0.04
CA VAL A 12 19.39 10.72 0.34
C VAL A 12 19.33 11.03 1.83
N ARG A 13 18.95 10.06 2.67
CA ARG A 13 18.78 10.29 4.11
C ARG A 13 19.04 8.99 4.92
N PRO A 14 20.29 8.75 5.37
CA PRO A 14 20.66 7.53 6.10
C PRO A 14 20.03 7.43 7.50
N ASP A 15 19.75 8.57 8.12
CA ASP A 15 19.23 8.71 9.49
C ASP A 15 17.70 8.76 9.56
N ALA A 16 17.00 8.50 8.44
CA ALA A 16 15.55 8.54 8.39
C ALA A 16 14.92 7.48 9.33
N PRO A 17 13.90 7.82 10.15
CA PRO A 17 13.33 6.88 11.12
C PRO A 17 12.69 5.61 10.55
N TRP A 18 12.31 5.67 9.27
CA TRP A 18 11.76 4.56 8.50
C TRP A 18 12.83 3.69 7.82
N CYS A 19 14.10 4.04 7.93
CA CYS A 19 15.22 3.23 7.47
C CYS A 19 15.79 2.39 8.62
N PRO A 20 16.40 1.22 8.34
CA PRO A 20 16.57 0.61 7.01
C PRO A 20 15.33 -0.14 6.51
N ASP A 21 14.28 -0.24 7.32
CA ASP A 21 13.17 -1.16 7.09
C ASP A 21 11.81 -0.50 7.32
N ASN A 22 11.11 -0.26 6.21
CA ASN A 22 9.81 0.36 6.19
C ASN A 22 8.71 -0.48 6.86
N VAL A 23 8.81 -1.81 6.78
CA VAL A 23 7.81 -2.70 7.39
C VAL A 23 7.97 -2.67 8.91
N GLU A 24 9.21 -2.70 9.39
CA GLU A 24 9.50 -2.51 10.81
C GLU A 24 9.03 -1.14 11.30
N PHE A 25 9.22 -0.08 10.51
CA PHE A 25 8.69 1.24 10.84
C PHE A 25 7.16 1.24 10.97
N ILE A 26 6.45 0.65 9.99
CA ILE A 26 4.98 0.52 10.02
C ILE A 26 4.55 -0.27 11.26
N ARG A 27 5.25 -1.35 11.62
CA ARG A 27 4.98 -2.13 12.82
C ARG A 27 5.08 -1.26 14.08
N ARG A 28 6.21 -0.56 14.27
CA ARG A 28 6.45 0.29 15.46
C ARG A 28 5.41 1.39 15.60
N ILE A 29 5.16 2.14 14.53
CA ILE A 29 4.29 3.32 14.55
C ILE A 29 2.80 2.95 14.70
N ASN A 30 2.44 1.67 14.55
CA ASN A 30 1.08 1.16 14.73
C ASN A 30 0.90 0.22 15.93
N ASP A 31 1.93 0.07 16.79
CA ASP A 31 1.87 -0.81 17.97
C ASP A 31 1.59 -2.29 17.66
N LEU A 32 2.11 -2.79 16.53
CA LEU A 32 1.88 -4.18 16.12
C LEU A 32 2.89 -5.12 16.77
N ALA A 33 2.44 -6.33 17.11
CA ALA A 33 3.21 -7.32 17.86
C ALA A 33 4.46 -7.76 17.09
N ASP A 34 4.31 -8.00 15.79
CA ASP A 34 5.37 -8.50 14.92
C ASP A 34 5.22 -7.98 13.48
N ARG A 35 6.23 -8.29 12.65
CA ARG A 35 6.23 -7.89 11.24
C ARG A 35 5.15 -8.60 10.43
N ASP A 36 4.80 -9.83 10.80
CA ASP A 36 3.84 -10.64 10.08
C ASP A 36 2.43 -10.07 10.20
N GLU A 37 2.14 -9.39 11.32
CA GLU A 37 0.90 -8.66 11.52
C GLU A 37 0.69 -7.53 10.51
N VAL A 38 1.75 -6.84 10.07
CA VAL A 38 1.66 -5.85 8.99
C VAL A 38 1.15 -6.51 7.70
N PHE A 39 1.75 -7.63 7.32
CA PHE A 39 1.39 -8.35 6.10
C PHE A 39 -0.01 -8.97 6.19
N ARG A 40 -0.39 -9.46 7.36
CA ARG A 40 -1.73 -10.00 7.64
C ARG A 40 -2.80 -8.94 7.44
N ILE A 41 -2.62 -7.76 8.05
CA ILE A 41 -3.55 -6.63 7.87
C ILE A 41 -3.63 -6.22 6.40
N VAL A 42 -2.50 -6.18 5.68
CA VAL A 42 -2.49 -5.83 4.24
C VAL A 42 -3.23 -6.87 3.38
N ALA A 43 -3.14 -8.16 3.72
CA ALA A 43 -3.82 -9.24 3.01
C ALA A 43 -5.32 -9.34 3.33
N ASP A 44 -5.69 -9.08 4.60
CA ASP A 44 -7.08 -9.16 5.07
C ASP A 44 -7.90 -7.93 4.68
N ALA A 45 -7.23 -6.80 4.44
CA ALA A 45 -7.87 -5.56 4.03
C ALA A 45 -8.56 -5.66 2.66
N THR A 46 -9.76 -5.07 2.59
CA THR A 46 -10.37 -4.67 1.32
C THR A 46 -10.24 -3.16 1.19
N TYR A 47 -9.54 -2.73 0.15
CA TYR A 47 -9.27 -1.33 -0.13
C TYR A 47 -10.26 -0.78 -1.14
N LEU A 48 -10.83 0.38 -0.88
CA LEU A 48 -11.59 1.14 -1.86
C LEU A 48 -10.64 2.07 -2.63
N VAL A 49 -10.56 1.92 -3.95
CA VAL A 49 -9.84 2.85 -4.81
C VAL A 49 -10.65 4.15 -4.89
N ILE A 50 -10.11 5.26 -4.40
CA ILE A 50 -10.80 6.57 -4.43
C ILE A 50 -10.30 7.48 -5.56
N GLY A 51 -9.17 7.13 -6.16
CA GLY A 51 -8.54 7.92 -7.23
C GLY A 51 -7.46 7.12 -7.94
N LEU A 52 -7.04 7.63 -9.10
CA LEU A 52 -5.97 7.06 -9.91
C LEU A 52 -4.94 8.16 -10.23
N GLY A 53 -3.69 7.76 -10.46
CA GLY A 53 -2.59 8.69 -10.67
C GLY A 53 -1.95 9.17 -9.37
N ASP A 54 -1.92 8.35 -8.33
CA ASP A 54 -1.06 8.58 -7.15
C ASP A 54 0.17 7.67 -7.23
N VAL A 55 1.24 8.01 -7.97
CA VAL A 55 1.47 9.30 -8.64
C VAL A 55 1.36 9.27 -10.18
N TYR A 56 1.55 8.12 -10.84
CA TYR A 56 1.53 8.03 -12.31
C TYR A 56 0.82 6.76 -12.81
N LEU A 57 0.43 6.78 -14.09
CA LEU A 57 -0.01 5.60 -14.86
C LEU A 57 -1.00 4.69 -14.11
N GLY A 58 -2.18 5.22 -13.78
CA GLY A 58 -3.23 4.41 -13.15
C GLY A 58 -2.90 3.90 -11.74
N ALA A 59 -1.81 4.38 -11.11
CA ALA A 59 -1.49 4.06 -9.73
C ALA A 59 -2.68 4.46 -8.81
N PRO A 60 -3.27 3.53 -8.05
CA PRO A 60 -4.41 3.83 -7.22
C PRO A 60 -3.98 4.64 -5.99
N VAL A 61 -4.83 5.56 -5.56
CA VAL A 61 -4.92 5.93 -4.16
C VAL A 61 -6.11 5.17 -3.59
N ALA A 62 -5.87 4.34 -2.57
CA ALA A 62 -6.89 3.49 -1.99
C ALA A 62 -6.85 3.56 -0.46
N LEU A 63 -7.98 3.31 0.21
CA LEU A 63 -8.04 3.22 1.67
C LEU A 63 -8.74 1.92 2.10
N PRO A 64 -8.35 1.30 3.23
CA PRO A 64 -9.12 0.21 3.81
C PRO A 64 -10.54 0.65 4.14
N ILE A 65 -11.52 -0.12 3.67
CA ILE A 65 -12.95 0.07 4.00
C ILE A 65 -13.14 -0.10 5.52
N ASP A 66 -12.62 -1.19 6.07
CA ASP A 66 -12.63 -1.47 7.51
C ASP A 66 -11.63 -0.56 8.25
N PRO A 67 -12.08 0.28 9.20
CA PRO A 67 -11.20 1.15 9.97
C PRO A 67 -10.10 0.43 10.77
N ARG A 68 -10.29 -0.84 11.12
CA ARG A 68 -9.30 -1.66 11.85
C ARG A 68 -8.08 -2.02 11.00
N HIS A 69 -8.21 -1.95 9.68
CA HIS A 69 -7.10 -2.22 8.75
C HIS A 69 -6.33 -0.96 8.33
N ARG A 70 -6.66 0.21 8.91
CA ARG A 70 -6.01 1.49 8.58
C ARG A 70 -4.68 1.65 9.32
N LEU A 71 -3.65 0.99 8.78
CA LEU A 71 -2.25 1.25 9.12
C LEU A 71 -1.92 2.72 8.81
N VAL A 72 -1.42 3.45 9.80
CA VAL A 72 -1.00 4.84 9.67
C VAL A 72 0.52 4.89 9.55
N THR A 73 1.03 5.69 8.63
CA THR A 73 2.45 5.96 8.51
C THR A 73 2.71 7.36 7.96
N THR A 74 3.94 7.86 8.06
CA THR A 74 4.36 9.06 7.33
C THR A 74 4.73 8.73 5.89
N LYS A 75 4.70 9.76 5.04
CA LYS A 75 5.45 9.76 3.78
C LYS A 75 6.93 10.07 4.07
N TYR A 76 7.81 9.65 3.17
CA TYR A 76 9.22 9.98 3.19
C TYR A 76 9.43 11.50 3.16
N ASP A 77 10.47 11.94 3.86
CA ASP A 77 10.95 13.32 3.87
C ASP A 77 12.50 13.36 3.84
N PRO A 78 13.12 13.78 2.72
CA PRO A 78 12.50 14.01 1.41
C PRO A 78 12.10 12.68 0.75
N ALA A 79 11.30 12.74 -0.32
CA ALA A 79 10.84 11.56 -1.07
C ALA A 79 12.00 10.78 -1.73
N ARG A 80 11.79 9.48 -2.02
CA ARG A 80 12.76 8.69 -2.82
C ARG A 80 12.81 9.21 -4.25
N THR A 81 14.01 9.20 -4.82
CA THR A 81 14.24 9.48 -6.25
C THR A 81 13.88 8.29 -7.14
N TRP A 82 13.91 7.06 -6.62
CA TRP A 82 13.56 5.86 -7.36
C TRP A 82 12.76 4.86 -6.51
N THR A 83 11.74 4.28 -7.14
CA THR A 83 10.85 3.23 -6.62
C THR A 83 10.58 2.26 -7.77
N PRO A 84 10.70 0.94 -7.56
CA PRO A 84 10.51 -0.03 -8.64
C PRO A 84 9.05 -0.15 -9.04
N GLN A 85 8.82 -0.53 -10.29
CA GLN A 85 7.48 -0.68 -10.85
C GLN A 85 6.69 -1.75 -10.09
N ASN A 86 5.43 -1.40 -9.80
CA ASN A 86 4.43 -2.11 -9.01
C ASN A 86 4.89 -2.41 -7.59
N ALA A 87 5.76 -1.57 -7.01
CA ALA A 87 5.89 -1.52 -5.57
C ALA A 87 4.54 -1.16 -4.95
N VAL A 88 4.24 -1.76 -3.80
CA VAL A 88 3.08 -1.41 -2.99
C VAL A 88 3.58 -0.58 -1.83
N GLY A 89 2.93 0.55 -1.56
CA GLY A 89 3.30 1.41 -0.45
C GLY A 89 2.11 1.97 0.32
N ILE A 90 2.37 2.34 1.57
CA ILE A 90 1.42 2.97 2.49
C ILE A 90 1.92 4.37 2.88
N GLY A 91 1.07 5.38 2.85
CA GLY A 91 1.40 6.77 3.16
C GLY A 91 0.20 7.47 3.80
N GLY A 92 0.32 7.90 5.05
CA GLY A 92 -0.86 8.16 5.88
C GLY A 92 -1.59 6.84 6.10
N VAL A 93 -2.90 6.84 5.84
CA VAL A 93 -3.75 5.63 5.79
C VAL A 93 -3.94 5.07 4.38
N TYR A 94 -3.33 5.70 3.38
CA TYR A 94 -3.57 5.41 1.98
C TYR A 94 -2.59 4.38 1.46
N LEU A 95 -3.07 3.51 0.58
CA LEU A 95 -2.29 2.55 -0.17
C LEU A 95 -2.13 3.02 -1.62
N CYS A 96 -0.92 2.81 -2.15
CA CYS A 96 -0.53 3.07 -3.52
C CYS A 96 0.10 1.83 -4.16
N VAL A 97 -0.11 1.67 -5.47
CA VAL A 97 0.69 0.76 -6.32
C VAL A 97 1.36 1.55 -7.44
N TYR A 98 2.70 1.59 -7.45
CA TYR A 98 3.47 2.39 -8.40
C TYR A 98 3.38 1.83 -9.83
N GLY A 99 2.58 2.44 -10.73
CA GLY A 99 2.36 1.94 -12.10
C GLY A 99 3.60 1.94 -13.01
N MET A 100 4.62 2.73 -12.67
CA MET A 100 5.91 2.79 -13.35
C MET A 100 7.04 2.96 -12.34
N GLU A 101 8.28 2.79 -12.80
CA GLU A 101 9.45 3.19 -12.02
C GLU A 101 9.52 4.72 -11.94
N GLY A 102 9.90 5.25 -10.78
CA GLY A 102 9.98 6.71 -10.58
C GLY A 102 10.07 7.13 -9.13
N PRO A 103 9.99 8.44 -8.83
CA PRO A 103 10.04 8.96 -7.47
C PRO A 103 8.83 8.50 -6.65
N GLY A 104 9.00 8.44 -5.33
CA GLY A 104 7.92 7.97 -4.45
C GLY A 104 8.13 8.27 -2.97
N GLY A 105 7.05 8.64 -2.30
CA GLY A 105 7.05 8.98 -0.87
C GLY A 105 6.44 7.95 0.07
N TYR A 106 5.76 6.91 -0.42
CA TYR A 106 5.03 5.98 0.46
C TYR A 106 5.99 4.95 1.07
N GLN A 107 5.72 4.48 2.29
CA GLN A 107 6.46 3.40 2.90
C GLN A 107 6.23 2.09 2.14
N LEU A 108 7.28 1.42 1.71
CA LEU A 108 7.17 0.24 0.85
C LEU A 108 6.90 -1.02 1.66
N VAL A 109 5.84 -1.75 1.31
CA VAL A 109 5.43 -3.00 1.97
C VAL A 109 5.56 -4.23 1.09
N GLY A 110 5.70 -4.08 -0.23
CA GLY A 110 5.82 -5.24 -1.11
C GLY A 110 5.89 -4.88 -2.60
N ARG A 111 5.65 -5.87 -3.44
CA ARG A 111 5.43 -5.71 -4.90
C ARG A 111 4.22 -6.53 -5.32
N THR A 112 3.55 -6.07 -6.37
CA THR A 112 2.38 -6.74 -6.95
C THR A 112 2.50 -6.80 -8.48
N VAL A 113 1.46 -7.31 -9.12
CA VAL A 113 1.30 -7.35 -10.58
C VAL A 113 1.09 -5.94 -11.16
N PRO A 114 1.24 -5.72 -12.49
CA PRO A 114 1.00 -4.41 -13.07
C PRO A 114 -0.42 -3.89 -12.83
N VAL A 115 -0.54 -2.60 -12.52
CA VAL A 115 -1.81 -1.83 -12.53
C VAL A 115 -1.97 -0.99 -13.81
N TRP A 116 -0.93 -1.00 -14.65
CA TRP A 116 -0.89 -0.35 -15.95
C TRP A 116 -0.35 -1.31 -17.00
N ARG A 117 -1.00 -1.37 -18.16
CA ARG A 117 -0.59 -2.17 -19.31
C ARG A 117 -0.93 -1.45 -20.60
N HIS A 118 0.10 -1.00 -21.32
CA HIS A 118 -0.08 -0.49 -22.68
C HIS A 118 0.25 -1.57 -23.70
N VAL A 119 -0.73 -1.93 -24.54
CA VAL A 119 -0.55 -2.83 -25.68
C VAL A 119 -0.72 -2.00 -26.97
N PRO A 120 0.36 -1.78 -27.75
CA PRO A 120 0.26 -1.01 -28.99
C PRO A 120 -0.81 -1.56 -29.93
N GLY A 121 -1.68 -0.69 -30.45
CA GLY A 121 -2.78 -1.08 -31.34
C GLY A 121 -4.00 -1.71 -30.65
N SER A 122 -3.96 -1.91 -29.33
CA SER A 122 -5.14 -2.36 -28.57
C SER A 122 -6.09 -1.21 -28.28
N ALA A 123 -7.40 -1.47 -28.36
CA ALA A 123 -8.45 -0.55 -27.91
C ALA A 123 -8.67 -0.58 -26.39
N GLU A 124 -8.01 -1.50 -25.67
CA GLU A 124 -8.10 -1.59 -24.21
C GLU A 124 -7.51 -0.35 -23.54
N ARG A 125 -8.20 0.10 -22.48
CA ARG A 125 -7.70 1.18 -21.63
C ARG A 125 -6.46 0.68 -20.86
N PRO A 126 -5.39 1.48 -20.80
CA PRO A 126 -4.15 1.01 -20.21
C PRO A 126 -4.14 0.96 -18.66
N TRP A 127 -5.07 1.64 -17.99
CA TRP A 127 -5.25 1.53 -16.54
C TRP A 127 -6.15 0.33 -16.19
N LEU A 128 -5.67 -0.55 -15.31
CA LEU A 128 -6.36 -1.79 -14.96
C LEU A 128 -7.31 -1.66 -13.75
N LEU A 129 -7.25 -0.52 -13.06
CA LEU A 129 -8.12 -0.18 -11.93
C LEU A 129 -8.99 1.02 -12.27
N ARG A 130 -10.15 1.11 -11.62
CA ARG A 130 -11.13 2.19 -11.73
C ARG A 130 -11.40 2.79 -10.35
N GLN A 131 -11.87 4.03 -10.33
CA GLN A 131 -12.43 4.62 -9.12
C GLN A 131 -13.59 3.75 -8.62
N PHE A 132 -13.63 3.55 -7.30
CA PHE A 132 -14.52 2.67 -6.55
C PHE A 132 -14.32 1.16 -6.76
N ASP A 133 -13.26 0.73 -7.44
CA ASP A 133 -12.87 -0.68 -7.41
C ASP A 133 -12.53 -1.10 -5.97
N ARG A 134 -12.90 -2.33 -5.61
CA ARG A 134 -12.51 -2.98 -4.35
C ARG A 134 -11.28 -3.83 -4.61
N LEU A 135 -10.14 -3.39 -4.10
CA LEU A 135 -8.84 -4.04 -4.24
C LEU A 135 -8.56 -4.94 -3.03
N ARG A 136 -8.04 -6.15 -3.29
CA ARG A 136 -7.52 -7.06 -2.27
C ARG A 136 -6.18 -7.63 -2.75
N PHE A 137 -5.30 -7.92 -1.80
CA PHE A 137 -4.04 -8.62 -2.08
C PHE A 137 -4.17 -10.09 -1.70
N SER A 138 -3.41 -10.93 -2.40
CA SER A 138 -3.25 -12.34 -2.05
C SER A 138 -1.76 -12.61 -1.93
N PRO A 139 -1.29 -13.14 -0.78
CA PRO A 139 0.11 -13.51 -0.63
C PRO A 139 0.51 -14.55 -1.66
N VAL A 140 1.66 -14.34 -2.28
CA VAL A 140 2.27 -15.24 -3.26
C VAL A 140 3.78 -15.25 -3.05
N THR A 141 4.42 -16.31 -3.50
CA THR A 141 5.88 -16.41 -3.59
C THR A 141 6.46 -15.45 -4.63
N ALA A 142 7.77 -15.24 -4.60
CA ALA A 142 8.45 -14.38 -5.57
C ALA A 142 8.37 -14.97 -6.99
N GLU A 143 8.44 -16.30 -7.10
CA GLU A 143 8.34 -17.08 -8.32
C GLU A 143 6.94 -16.93 -8.94
N GLU A 144 5.88 -17.18 -8.15
CA GLU A 144 4.49 -17.00 -8.59
C GLU A 144 4.22 -15.56 -9.03
N LEU A 145 4.74 -14.57 -8.29
CA LEU A 145 4.61 -13.16 -8.68
C LEU A 145 5.30 -12.88 -10.02
N ALA A 146 6.48 -13.47 -10.27
CA ALA A 146 7.20 -13.30 -11.52
C ALA A 146 6.37 -13.85 -12.70
N ASP A 147 5.78 -15.03 -12.54
CA ASP A 147 4.93 -15.67 -13.55
C ASP A 147 3.65 -14.87 -13.82
N LEU A 148 2.97 -14.43 -12.77
CA LEU A 148 1.78 -13.58 -12.89
C LEU A 148 2.10 -12.27 -13.63
N ARG A 149 3.23 -11.62 -13.30
CA ARG A 149 3.68 -10.40 -13.98
C ARG A 149 3.99 -10.65 -15.46
N ALA A 150 4.59 -11.79 -15.79
CA ALA A 150 4.87 -12.17 -17.18
C ALA A 150 3.58 -12.43 -17.97
N GLY A 151 2.59 -13.09 -17.34
CA GLY A 151 1.26 -13.31 -17.91
C GLY A 151 0.55 -12.00 -18.26
N ILE A 152 0.51 -11.04 -17.32
CA ILE A 152 -0.15 -9.75 -17.56
C ILE A 152 0.59 -8.93 -18.62
N ARG A 153 1.93 -8.89 -18.59
CA ARG A 153 2.73 -8.15 -19.57
C ARG A 153 2.53 -8.67 -21.01
N SER A 154 2.43 -9.98 -21.18
CA SER A 154 2.22 -10.63 -22.47
C SER A 154 0.76 -10.62 -22.94
N GLY A 155 -0.17 -10.13 -22.12
CA GLY A 155 -1.60 -10.15 -22.42
C GLY A 155 -2.27 -11.52 -22.22
N ARG A 156 -1.54 -12.55 -21.76
CA ARG A 156 -2.10 -13.88 -21.48
C ARG A 156 -3.06 -13.89 -20.29
N SER A 157 -2.91 -12.95 -19.37
CA SER A 157 -3.79 -12.80 -18.21
C SER A 157 -4.05 -11.33 -17.90
N THR A 158 -5.01 -11.08 -17.01
CA THR A 158 -5.34 -9.77 -16.46
C THR A 158 -5.62 -9.91 -14.96
N LEU A 159 -5.94 -8.79 -14.29
CA LEU A 159 -6.37 -8.82 -12.89
C LEU A 159 -7.60 -9.71 -12.73
N HIS A 160 -7.63 -10.50 -11.66
CA HIS A 160 -8.85 -11.24 -11.30
C HIS A 160 -9.90 -10.24 -10.82
N THR A 161 -10.97 -10.08 -11.58
CA THR A 161 -12.03 -9.11 -11.29
C THR A 161 -13.39 -9.79 -11.25
N ARG A 162 -14.28 -9.26 -10.40
CA ARG A 162 -15.69 -9.64 -10.35
C ARG A 162 -16.53 -8.40 -10.06
N PRO A 163 -17.77 -8.30 -10.56
CA PRO A 163 -18.67 -7.23 -10.18
C PRO A 163 -18.85 -7.17 -8.66
N ALA A 164 -18.82 -5.96 -8.11
CA ALA A 164 -19.03 -5.71 -6.69
C ALA A 164 -19.70 -4.35 -6.52
N THR A 165 -20.48 -4.21 -5.45
CA THR A 165 -21.07 -2.95 -5.01
C THR A 165 -20.37 -2.51 -3.73
N PHE A 166 -20.20 -1.20 -3.60
CA PHE A 166 -19.78 -0.54 -2.37
C PHE A 166 -20.90 0.42 -1.95
N SER A 167 -21.20 0.44 -0.65
CA SER A 167 -22.15 1.37 -0.04
C SER A 167 -21.49 2.00 1.17
N LEU A 168 -21.75 3.28 1.43
CA LEU A 168 -21.29 3.93 2.66
C LEU A 168 -21.89 3.28 3.91
N SER A 169 -23.10 2.71 3.81
CA SER A 169 -23.71 1.96 4.90
C SER A 169 -22.86 0.77 5.38
N GLU A 170 -22.05 0.17 4.50
CA GLU A 170 -21.10 -0.90 4.88
C GLU A 170 -20.08 -0.39 5.89
N VAL A 171 -19.65 0.86 5.77
CA VAL A 171 -18.71 1.50 6.71
C VAL A 171 -19.42 1.80 8.03
N ASP A 172 -20.62 2.37 7.97
CA ASP A 172 -21.42 2.69 9.17
C ASP A 172 -21.74 1.42 9.99
N GLU A 173 -22.06 0.33 9.30
CA GLU A 173 -22.30 -0.98 9.92
C GLU A 173 -21.04 -1.53 10.60
N LEU A 174 -19.87 -1.39 9.98
CA LEU A 174 -18.59 -1.80 10.58
C LEU A 174 -18.26 -0.95 11.81
N GLU A 175 -18.45 0.37 11.74
CA GLU A 175 -18.22 1.27 12.87
C GLU A 175 -19.19 1.00 14.02
N THR A 176 -20.45 0.68 13.72
CA THR A 176 -21.45 0.31 14.73
C THR A 176 -21.13 -1.05 15.37
N ARG A 177 -20.82 -2.06 14.56
CA ARG A 177 -20.60 -3.44 15.03
C ARG A 177 -19.29 -3.61 15.78
N HIS A 178 -18.24 -2.89 15.37
CA HIS A 178 -16.88 -3.04 15.88
C HIS A 178 -16.37 -1.77 16.59
N GLY A 179 -17.26 -0.89 17.04
CA GLY A 179 -16.89 0.42 17.59
C GLY A 179 -15.85 0.37 18.72
N GLU A 180 -15.99 -0.56 19.68
CA GLU A 180 -15.02 -0.74 20.77
C GLU A 180 -13.64 -1.21 20.27
N GLU A 181 -13.62 -2.14 19.32
CA GLU A 181 -12.40 -2.67 18.73
C GLU A 181 -11.68 -1.60 17.89
N ILE A 182 -12.43 -0.86 17.08
CA ILE A 182 -11.93 0.30 16.31
C ILE A 182 -11.39 1.37 17.26
N GLY A 183 -12.09 1.65 18.36
CA GLY A 183 -11.66 2.59 19.39
C GLY A 183 -10.32 2.19 20.00
N ARG A 184 -10.20 0.93 20.47
CA ARG A 184 -8.95 0.39 21.02
C ARG A 184 -7.81 0.45 20.01
N PHE A 185 -8.05 0.02 18.77
CA PHE A 185 -7.06 0.07 17.69
C PHE A 185 -6.58 1.49 17.41
N ARG A 186 -7.51 2.47 17.29
CA ARG A 186 -7.16 3.88 17.08
C ARG A 186 -6.35 4.45 18.25
N SER A 187 -6.72 4.13 19.48
CA SER A 187 -6.03 4.62 20.69
C SER A 187 -4.61 4.05 20.85
N SER A 188 -4.43 2.73 20.72
CA SER A 188 -3.11 2.09 20.81
C SER A 188 -2.18 2.61 19.71
N ARG A 189 -2.68 2.68 18.46
CA ARG A 189 -1.94 3.27 17.34
C ARG A 189 -1.58 4.74 17.58
N GLN A 190 -2.48 5.55 18.13
CA GLN A 190 -2.19 6.96 18.40
C GLN A 190 -1.07 7.12 19.44
N ALA A 191 -1.11 6.32 20.51
CA ALA A 191 -0.05 6.32 21.51
C ALA A 191 1.30 5.89 20.92
N ALA A 192 1.33 4.88 20.05
CA ALA A 192 2.55 4.47 19.35
C ALA A 192 3.05 5.51 18.36
N PHE A 193 2.15 6.19 17.64
CA PHE A 193 2.51 7.30 16.76
C PHE A 193 3.17 8.44 17.53
N ASP A 194 2.60 8.83 18.67
CA ASP A 194 3.15 9.89 19.50
C ASP A 194 4.51 9.48 20.09
N ALA A 195 4.63 8.24 20.57
CA ALA A 195 5.90 7.71 21.08
C ALA A 195 6.99 7.63 19.99
N GLU A 196 6.63 7.26 18.76
CA GLU A 196 7.54 7.23 17.61
C GLU A 196 7.98 8.65 17.22
N ARG A 197 7.06 9.62 17.19
CA ARG A 197 7.39 11.04 16.92
C ARG A 197 8.36 11.62 17.95
N GLU A 198 8.16 11.32 19.23
CA GLU A 198 9.08 11.76 20.30
C GLU A 198 10.50 11.19 20.13
N ARG A 199 10.67 10.02 19.50
CA ARG A 199 12.01 9.45 19.22
C ARG A 199 12.76 10.25 18.15
N TRP A 200 12.07 10.96 17.28
CA TRP A 200 12.72 11.74 16.21
C TRP A 200 13.28 13.08 16.71
N HIS A 201 12.83 13.54 17.88
CA HIS A 201 13.29 14.78 18.50
C HIS A 201 14.45 14.57 19.50
N ARG A 202 14.86 13.32 19.75
CA ARG A 202 15.99 12.96 20.63
C ARG A 202 17.21 12.63 19.80
#